data_AF-A0A6G2DYT0-F1
#
_entry.id   AF-A0A6G2DYT0-F1
#
_cell.length_a   1.000
_cell.length_b   1.000
_cell.length_c   1.000
_cell.angle_alpha   90.00
_cell.angle_beta   90.00
_cell.angle_gamma   90.00
#
_symmetry.space_group_name_H-M   'P 1'
#
loop_
_entity.id
_entity.type
_entity.pdbx_description
1 polymer ?
#
loop_
_entity_poly.entity_id
_entity_poly.type
_entity_poly.pdbx_seq_one_letter_code
_entity_poly.pdbx_strand_id
1 'polypeptide(L)'
;LYPAKQEFYLSTSGLTEFYRNEYSYFLRYVLGLQEELRLRPDARSHGNFLHRIFERALQLPNEDSFDQRLEQAIQETSQEREFEAIY
;
A
#
# COMPACT_ATOMS: atom_id res chain seq x y z
N LEU A 1 24.91 0.40 -18.38
CA LEU A 1 23.66 1.09 -17.99
C LEU A 1 22.52 0.15 -18.35
N TYR A 2 21.69 -0.19 -17.36
CA TYR A 2 20.69 -1.28 -17.33
C TYR A 2 21.23 -2.73 -17.40
N PRO A 3 20.84 -3.64 -16.48
CA PRO A 3 21.27 -5.03 -16.49
C PRO A 3 20.61 -5.80 -17.65
N ALA A 4 21.41 -6.25 -18.60
CA ALA A 4 20.95 -6.88 -19.85
C ALA A 4 20.23 -8.23 -19.68
N LYS A 5 20.16 -8.78 -18.46
CA LYS A 5 19.59 -10.11 -18.16
C LYS A 5 18.44 -10.08 -17.15
N GLN A 6 17.95 -8.90 -16.77
CA GLN A 6 16.88 -8.78 -15.78
C GLN A 6 15.55 -8.49 -16.47
N GLU A 7 14.53 -9.30 -16.18
CA GLU A 7 13.18 -9.05 -16.65
C GLU A 7 12.65 -7.75 -16.04
N PHE A 8 12.03 -6.90 -16.87
CA PHE A 8 11.44 -5.66 -16.40
C PHE A 8 10.20 -5.96 -15.56
N TYR A 9 10.18 -5.45 -14.32
CA TYR A 9 8.98 -5.45 -13.50
C TYR A 9 8.00 -4.41 -14.04
N LEU A 10 7.12 -4.85 -14.95
CA LEU A 10 6.12 -4.02 -15.61
C LEU A 10 4.84 -3.95 -14.77
N SER A 11 4.92 -3.22 -13.66
CA SER A 11 3.71 -2.71 -13.01
C SER A 11 3.34 -1.36 -13.61
N THR A 12 2.04 -1.02 -13.60
CA THR A 12 1.56 0.31 -14.00
C THR A 12 2.25 1.41 -13.19
N SER A 13 2.43 1.21 -11.89
CA SER A 13 3.17 2.14 -11.01
C SER A 13 4.64 2.26 -11.37
N GLY A 14 5.31 1.15 -11.74
CA GLY A 14 6.69 1.16 -12.21
C GLY A 14 6.86 1.94 -13.51
N LEU A 15 5.97 1.75 -14.48
CA LEU A 15 5.99 2.51 -15.74
C LEU A 15 5.69 3.99 -15.53
N THR A 16 4.72 4.33 -14.68
CA THR A 16 4.44 5.73 -14.33
C THR A 16 5.66 6.42 -13.72
N GLU A 17 6.37 5.75 -12.80
CA GLU A 17 7.58 6.30 -12.20
C GLU A 17 8.71 6.46 -13.23
N PHE A 18 8.90 5.49 -14.13
CA PHE A 18 9.87 5.57 -15.21
C PHE A 18 9.63 6.80 -16.11
N TYR A 19 8.40 6.98 -16.59
CA TYR A 19 8.06 8.12 -17.46
C TYR A 19 8.04 9.46 -16.72
N ARG A 20 7.92 9.45 -15.40
CA ARG A 20 8.04 10.66 -14.57
C ARG A 20 9.50 11.03 -14.30
N ASN A 21 10.34 10.04 -13.99
CA ASN A 21 11.77 10.22 -13.74
C ASN A 21 12.53 8.88 -13.85
N GLU A 22 13.28 8.72 -14.95
CA GLU A 22 14.05 7.51 -15.24
C GLU A 22 15.16 7.22 -14.21
N TYR A 23 15.75 8.27 -13.62
CA TYR A 23 16.80 8.13 -12.60
C TYR A 23 16.22 7.62 -11.27
N SER A 24 15.09 8.16 -10.84
CA SER A 24 14.33 7.70 -9.67
C SER A 24 13.94 6.23 -9.82
N TYR A 25 13.44 5.86 -11.00
CA TYR A 25 13.13 4.47 -11.33
C TYR A 25 14.36 3.56 -11.22
N PHE A 26 15.50 3.96 -11.79
CA PHE A 26 16.74 3.20 -11.74
C PHE A 26 17.22 2.96 -10.29
N LEU A 27 17.22 4.00 -9.45
CA LEU A 27 17.61 3.88 -8.04
C LEU A 27 16.71 2.89 -7.30
N ARG A 28 15.39 2.96 -7.51
CA ARG A 28 14.42 2.19 -6.73
C ARG A 28 14.22 0.76 -7.21
N TYR A 29 14.09 0.56 -8.53
CA TYR A 29 13.72 -0.73 -9.13
C TYR A 29 14.91 -1.52 -9.67
N VAL A 30 16.02 -0.86 -10.05
CA VAL A 30 17.22 -1.54 -10.56
C VAL A 30 18.26 -1.72 -9.46
N LEU A 31 18.57 -0.66 -8.71
CA LEU A 31 19.52 -0.75 -7.58
C LEU A 31 18.87 -1.24 -6.28
N GLY A 32 17.54 -1.30 -6.23
CA GLY A 32 16.81 -1.76 -5.03
C GLY A 32 16.98 -0.84 -3.83
N LEU A 33 17.33 0.44 -4.04
CA LEU A 33 17.49 1.40 -2.96
C LEU A 33 16.12 1.70 -2.35
N GLN A 34 15.97 1.37 -1.07
CA GLN A 34 14.76 1.63 -0.30
C GLN A 34 15.02 2.79 0.65
N GLU A 35 14.03 3.66 0.82
CA GLU A 35 14.04 4.61 1.93
C GLU A 35 14.11 3.83 3.24
N GLU A 36 14.91 4.30 4.19
CA GLU A 36 15.02 3.70 5.51
C GLU A 36 13.62 3.62 6.13
N LEU A 37 13.21 2.41 6.52
CA LEU A 37 11.88 2.14 7.06
C LEU A 37 11.76 2.81 8.43
N ARG A 38 11.39 4.09 8.46
CA ARG A 38 11.08 4.78 9.70
C ARG A 38 9.71 4.29 10.15
N LEU A 39 9.63 3.75 11.37
CA LEU A 39 8.42 3.38 12.11
C LEU A 39 7.56 4.61 12.45
N ARG A 40 7.31 5.48 11.47
CA ARG A 40 6.40 6.60 11.59
C ARG A 40 5.17 6.28 10.74
N PRO A 41 3.96 6.56 11.24
CA PRO A 41 2.76 6.54 10.41
C PRO A 41 3.00 7.52 9.24
N ASP A 42 3.29 6.99 8.05
CA ASP A 42 3.35 7.78 6.83
C ASP A 42 1.97 7.78 6.17
N ALA A 43 1.70 8.79 5.33
CA ALA A 43 0.45 8.92 4.61
C ALA A 43 0.08 7.66 3.81
N ARG A 44 1.09 6.88 3.38
CA ARG A 44 0.90 5.57 2.73
C ARG A 44 0.29 4.52 3.66
N SER A 45 0.79 4.41 4.89
CA SER A 45 0.25 3.45 5.87
C SER A 45 -1.20 3.78 6.22
N HIS A 46 -1.51 5.06 6.33
CA HIS A 46 -2.87 5.54 6.55
C HIS A 46 -3.78 5.25 5.35
N GLY A 47 -3.29 5.44 4.13
CA GLY A 47 -4.00 5.08 2.90
C GLY A 47 -4.30 3.58 2.79
N ASN A 48 -3.32 2.73 3.13
CA ASN A 48 -3.50 1.27 3.16
C ASN A 48 -4.54 0.85 4.21
N PHE A 49 -4.52 1.49 5.38
CA PHE A 49 -5.50 1.24 6.45
C PHE A 49 -6.94 1.54 5.99
N LEU A 50 -7.15 2.72 5.39
CA LEU A 50 -8.46 3.09 4.85
C LEU A 50 -8.91 2.16 3.73
N HIS A 51 -8.01 1.79 2.81
CA HIS A 51 -8.35 0.86 1.74
C HIS A 51 -8.88 -0.47 2.28
N ARG A 52 -8.24 -1.00 3.33
CA ARG A 52 -8.61 -2.28 3.95
C ARG A 52 -9.91 -2.21 4.74
N ILE A 53 -10.17 -1.10 5.42
CA ILE A 53 -11.47 -0.84 6.07
C ILE A 53 -12.59 -0.85 5.02
N PHE A 54 -12.42 -0.12 3.91
CA PHE A 54 -13.44 -0.03 2.88
C PHE A 54 -13.63 -1.36 2.14
N GLU A 55 -12.54 -2.08 1.85
CA GLU A 55 -12.62 -3.40 1.24
C GLU A 55 -13.46 -4.35 2.10
N ARG A 56 -13.25 -4.38 3.42
CA ARG A 56 -14.05 -5.20 4.34
C ARG A 56 -15.48 -4.74 4.48
N ALA A 57 -15.71 -3.44 4.68
CA ALA A 57 -17.05 -2.90 4.85
C ALA A 57 -17.95 -3.20 3.63
N LEU A 58 -17.35 -3.23 2.43
CA LEU A 58 -18.05 -3.57 1.18
C LEU A 58 -18.20 -5.07 0.92
N GLN A 59 -17.36 -5.92 1.54
CA GLN A 59 -17.47 -7.38 1.46
C GLN A 59 -18.51 -7.96 2.45
N LEU A 60 -18.86 -7.22 3.50
CA LEU A 60 -19.87 -7.63 4.48
C LEU A 60 -21.29 -7.64 3.85
N PRO A 61 -22.14 -8.64 4.17
CA PRO A 61 -23.50 -8.75 3.63
C PRO A 61 -24.29 -7.47 3.84
N ASN A 62 -25.10 -7.09 2.86
CA ASN A 62 -25.85 -5.83 2.86
C ASN A 62 -27.08 -5.83 3.81
N GLU A 63 -27.15 -6.79 4.74
CA GLU A 63 -28.26 -6.97 5.67
C GLU A 63 -28.16 -6.00 6.86
N ASP A 64 -26.94 -5.62 7.26
CA ASP A 64 -26.68 -4.64 8.33
C ASP A 64 -26.48 -3.22 7.77
N SER A 65 -26.72 -2.21 8.62
CA SER A 65 -26.51 -0.81 8.24
C SER A 65 -25.05 -0.57 7.83
N PHE A 66 -24.82 0.34 6.88
CA PHE A 66 -23.47 0.65 6.43
C PHE A 66 -22.57 1.12 7.59
N ASP A 67 -23.12 1.91 8.51
CA ASP A 67 -22.39 2.42 9.67
C ASP A 67 -21.93 1.27 10.60
N GLN A 68 -22.78 0.26 10.82
CA GLN A 68 -22.41 -0.92 11.62
C GLN A 68 -21.31 -1.74 10.97
N ARG A 69 -21.38 -1.93 9.64
CA ARG A 69 -20.33 -2.62 8.88
C ARG A 69 -19.02 -1.85 8.87
N LEU A 70 -19.08 -0.52 8.84
CA LEU A 70 -17.90 0.33 8.91
C LEU A 70 -17.25 0.26 10.29
N GLU A 71 -18.02 0.38 11.37
CA GLU A 71 -17.49 0.24 12.74
C GLU A 71 -16.86 -1.13 12.97
N GLN A 72 -17.50 -2.20 12.51
CA GLN A 72 -16.95 -3.56 12.59
C GLN A 72 -15.63 -3.67 11.79
N ALA A 73 -15.60 -3.18 10.55
CA ALA A 73 -14.39 -3.20 9.73
C ALA A 73 -13.24 -2.38 10.35
N ILE A 74 -13.54 -1.26 11.01
CA ILE A 74 -12.54 -0.46 11.74
C ILE A 74 -11.96 -1.26 12.92
N GLN A 75 -12.81 -1.89 13.75
CA GLN A 75 -12.35 -2.68 14.91
C GLN A 75 -11.54 -3.91 14.52
N GLU A 76 -11.88 -4.55 13.41
CA GLU A 76 -11.15 -5.73 12.93
C GLU A 76 -9.80 -5.34 12.29
N THR A 77 -9.77 -4.22 11.55
CA THR A 77 -8.55 -3.76 10.86
C THR A 77 -7.54 -3.16 11.82
N SER A 78 -7.98 -2.52 12.91
CA SER A 78 -7.08 -2.00 13.95
C SER A 78 -6.35 -3.09 14.74
N GLN A 79 -6.91 -4.30 14.82
CA GLN A 79 -6.32 -5.46 15.50
C GLN A 79 -5.32 -6.25 14.63
N GLU A 80 -5.13 -5.86 13.37
CA GLU A 80 -4.15 -6.52 12.51
C GLU A 80 -2.73 -6.07 12.85
N ARG A 81 -1.81 -7.03 12.95
CA ARG A 81 -0.39 -6.82 13.29
C ARG A 81 0.31 -5.76 12.42
N GLU A 82 -0.16 -5.56 11.18
CA GLU A 82 0.37 -4.57 10.26
C GLU A 82 0.01 -3.12 10.65
N PHE A 83 -1.09 -2.92 11.40
CA PHE A 83 -1.60 -1.61 11.82
C PHE A 83 -1.51 -1.37 13.33
N GLU A 84 -1.44 -2.43 14.14
CA GLU A 84 -1.19 -2.37 15.60
C GLU A 84 0.16 -1.72 15.93
N ALA A 85 1.13 -1.78 15.02
CA ALA A 85 2.43 -1.10 15.17
C ALA A 85 2.38 0.41 14.84
N ILE A 86 1.26 0.90 14.31
CA ILE A 86 1.10 2.25 13.75
C ILE A 86 0.10 3.10 14.57
N TYR A 87 -0.82 2.45 15.29
CA TYR A 87 -1.90 3.04 16.10
C TYR A 87 -1.98 2.41 17.48
#